data_AF-A0A158C2D0-F1
#
_entry.id   AF-A0A158C2D0-F1
#
_cell.length_a   1.000
_cell.length_b   1.000
_cell.length_c   1.000
_cell.angle_alpha   90.00
_cell.angle_beta   90.00
_cell.angle_gamma   90.00
#
_symmetry.space_group_name_H-M   'P 1'
#
loop_
_entity.id
_entity.type
_entity.pdbx_description
1 polymer ?
#
loop_
_entity_poly.entity_id
_entity_poly.type
_entity_poly.pdbx_seq_one_letter_code
_entity_poly.pdbx_strand_id
1 'polypeptide(L)'
;MHITFADEAPVFDGDDLAIHFAALIDGEPVVCSITAEALEDHFGAKSPREDDLLEAYERGAARIRAVCAEVLDDNGGQPAVLRSGLFRVAGLEPE
;
A
#
# COMPACT_ATOMS: atom_id res chain seq x y z
N MET A 1 -0.43 12.04 14.06
CA MET A 1 0.70 12.15 13.12
C MET A 1 0.22 12.78 11.82
N HIS A 2 0.98 13.64 11.13
CA HIS A 2 0.54 14.13 9.81
C HIS A 2 1.07 13.20 8.72
N ILE A 3 0.19 12.34 8.20
CA ILE A 3 0.53 11.38 7.14
C ILE A 3 0.04 11.94 5.81
N THR A 4 0.96 12.07 4.86
CA THR A 4 0.66 12.33 3.44
C THR A 4 1.38 11.30 2.58
N PHE A 5 1.21 11.37 1.26
CA PHE A 5 1.86 10.44 0.33
C PHE A 5 2.60 11.24 -0.73
N ALA A 6 3.80 10.78 -1.08
CA ALA A 6 4.56 11.37 -2.15
C ALA A 6 3.85 11.16 -3.50
N ASP A 7 4.07 12.10 -4.42
CA ASP A 7 3.63 12.00 -5.82
C ASP A 7 4.63 11.19 -6.67
N GLU A 8 5.68 10.65 -6.05
CA GLU A 8 6.67 9.81 -6.72
C GLU A 8 6.04 8.50 -7.22
N ALA A 9 6.54 8.02 -8.36
CA ALA A 9 5.98 6.86 -9.02
C ALA A 9 6.32 5.59 -8.22
N PRO A 10 5.33 4.73 -7.93
CA PRO A 10 5.58 3.48 -7.23
C PRO A 10 6.56 2.59 -8.00
N VAL A 11 7.36 1.81 -7.28
CA VAL A 11 8.42 0.97 -7.85
C VAL A 11 8.11 -0.50 -7.60
N PHE A 12 8.16 -1.33 -8.65
CA PHE A 12 8.07 -2.78 -8.50
C PHE A 12 9.39 -3.37 -8.00
N ASP A 13 9.30 -4.21 -6.97
CA ASP A 13 10.37 -5.04 -6.47
C ASP A 13 10.08 -6.50 -6.84
N GLY A 14 10.88 -7.04 -7.77
CA GLY A 14 10.71 -8.39 -8.28
C GLY A 14 11.21 -9.50 -7.35
N ASP A 15 12.04 -9.17 -6.35
CA ASP A 15 12.55 -10.12 -5.37
C ASP A 15 11.51 -10.38 -4.26
N ASP A 16 10.84 -9.33 -3.78
CA ASP A 16 9.77 -9.42 -2.77
C ASP A 16 8.37 -9.63 -3.40
N LEU A 17 8.24 -9.45 -4.72
CA LEU A 17 6.97 -9.39 -5.45
C LEU A 17 6.03 -8.37 -4.81
N ALA A 18 6.48 -7.13 -4.75
CA ALA A 18 5.76 -6.03 -4.11
C ALA A 18 5.87 -4.73 -4.90
N ILE A 19 4.97 -3.80 -4.62
CA ILE A 19 5.06 -2.42 -5.06
C ILE A 19 5.47 -1.55 -3.87
N HIS A 20 6.56 -0.80 -4.01
CA HIS A 20 7.05 0.19 -3.06
C HIS A 20 6.51 1.57 -3.38
N PHE A 21 6.18 2.33 -2.35
CA PHE A 21 5.73 3.71 -2.45
C PHE A 21 6.06 4.50 -1.18
N ALA A 22 6.31 5.80 -1.33
CA ALA A 22 6.60 6.67 -0.19
C ALA A 22 5.34 7.30 0.45
N ALA A 23 5.18 7.06 1.74
CA ALA A 23 4.43 7.93 2.64
C ALA A 23 5.36 9.05 3.15
N LEU A 24 4.78 10.17 3.58
CA LEU A 24 5.48 11.26 4.25
C LEU A 24 4.87 11.43 5.65
N ILE A 25 5.70 11.27 6.67
CA ILE A 25 5.33 11.39 8.07
C ILE A 25 5.92 12.67 8.61
N ASP A 26 5.06 13.65 8.89
CA ASP A 26 5.49 14.98 9.29
C ASP A 26 6.52 15.59 8.30
N GLY A 27 6.42 15.21 7.02
CA GLY A 27 7.31 15.61 5.93
C GLY A 27 8.49 14.68 5.65
N GLU A 28 8.77 13.70 6.52
CA GLU A 28 9.87 12.74 6.34
C GLU A 28 9.42 11.49 5.57
N PRO A 29 10.18 11.03 4.56
CA PRO A 29 9.78 9.89 3.74
C PRO A 29 9.91 8.55 4.49
N VAL A 30 8.85 7.75 4.42
CA VAL A 30 8.77 6.38 4.91
C VAL A 30 8.33 5.49 3.76
N VAL A 31 9.21 4.57 3.33
CA VAL A 31 8.92 3.63 2.25
C VAL A 31 8.05 2.50 2.79
N CYS A 32 6.87 2.35 2.21
CA CYS A 32 5.94 1.27 2.49
C CYS A 32 5.82 0.36 1.27
N SER A 33 5.27 -0.83 1.47
CA SER A 33 5.05 -1.79 0.39
C SER A 33 3.64 -2.38 0.40
N ILE A 34 3.17 -2.80 -0.76
CA ILE A 34 1.98 -3.66 -0.91
C ILE A 34 2.36 -4.90 -1.71
N THR A 35 1.97 -6.08 -1.23
CA THR A 35 2.34 -7.34 -1.87
C THR A 35 1.54 -7.61 -3.14
N ALA A 36 2.11 -8.37 -4.07
CA ALA A 36 1.43 -8.85 -5.27
C ALA A 36 0.12 -9.59 -4.91
N GLU A 37 0.16 -10.46 -3.90
CA GLU A 37 -1.02 -11.16 -3.38
C GLU A 37 -2.17 -10.20 -3.03
N ALA A 38 -1.86 -9.09 -2.34
CA ALA A 38 -2.89 -8.12 -1.98
C ALA A 38 -3.46 -7.40 -3.21
N LEU A 39 -2.60 -7.06 -4.17
CA LEU A 39 -2.98 -6.44 -5.44
C LEU A 39 -3.86 -7.37 -6.30
N GLU A 40 -3.57 -8.66 -6.32
CA GLU A 40 -4.37 -9.67 -7.02
C GLU A 40 -5.73 -9.86 -6.34
N ASP A 41 -5.76 -10.10 -5.02
CA ASP A 41 -6.98 -10.39 -4.27
C ASP A 41 -7.97 -9.22 -4.23
N HIS A 42 -7.47 -7.99 -4.07
CA HIS A 42 -8.30 -6.83 -3.70
C HIS A 42 -8.34 -5.73 -4.73
N PHE A 43 -7.31 -5.64 -5.56
CA PHE A 43 -7.14 -4.53 -6.49
C PHE A 43 -7.18 -4.98 -7.93
N GLY A 44 -7.35 -6.27 -8.22
CA GLY A 44 -7.61 -6.84 -9.54
C GLY A 44 -6.39 -6.88 -10.45
N ALA A 45 -5.18 -7.05 -9.90
CA ALA A 45 -4.02 -7.41 -10.72
C ALA A 45 -4.28 -8.76 -11.40
N LYS A 46 -3.97 -8.85 -12.70
CA LYS A 46 -4.26 -10.06 -13.49
C LYS A 46 -3.17 -11.13 -13.35
N SER A 47 -1.98 -10.71 -12.93
CA SER A 47 -0.82 -11.57 -12.73
C SER A 47 0.22 -10.87 -11.83
N PRO A 48 1.23 -11.58 -11.30
CA PRO A 48 2.30 -10.98 -10.49
C PRO A 48 3.38 -10.29 -11.35
N ARG A 49 3.05 -9.86 -12.57
CA ARG A 49 3.97 -9.12 -13.45
C ARG A 49 3.90 -7.63 -13.13
N GLU A 50 5.04 -6.96 -13.25
CA GLU A 50 5.20 -5.51 -13.00
C GLU A 50 4.05 -4.66 -13.53
N ASP A 51 3.71 -4.78 -14.82
CA ASP A 51 2.70 -3.95 -15.48
C ASP A 51 1.28 -4.16 -14.89
N ASP A 52 0.89 -5.41 -14.63
CA ASP A 52 -0.41 -5.74 -14.02
C ASP A 52 -0.49 -5.24 -12.56
N LEU A 53 0.64 -5.28 -11.83
CA LEU A 53 0.73 -4.84 -10.44
C LEU A 53 0.71 -3.31 -10.32
N LEU A 54 1.43 -2.60 -11.19
CA LEU A 54 1.41 -1.15 -11.25
C LEU A 54 0.02 -0.64 -11.66
N GLU A 55 -0.62 -1.22 -12.69
CA GLU A 55 -2.00 -0.88 -13.09
C GLU A 55 -2.98 -1.05 -11.90
N ALA A 56 -2.87 -2.17 -11.17
CA ALA A 56 -3.72 -2.43 -10.01
C ALA A 56 -3.46 -1.45 -8.86
N TYR A 57 -2.20 -1.11 -8.60
CA TYR A 57 -1.83 -0.12 -7.60
C TYR A 57 -2.40 1.26 -7.94
N GLU A 58 -2.23 1.74 -9.17
CA GLU A 58 -2.74 3.03 -9.61
C GLU A 58 -4.27 3.12 -9.49
N ARG A 59 -4.98 2.08 -9.93
CA ARG A 59 -6.44 1.97 -9.75
C ARG A 59 -6.86 1.97 -8.28
N GLY A 60 -6.07 1.33 -7.42
CA GLY A 60 -6.33 1.14 -6.00
C GLY A 60 -5.80 2.24 -5.08
N ALA A 61 -5.05 3.22 -5.61
CA ALA A 61 -4.16 4.07 -4.83
C ALA A 61 -4.84 4.76 -3.65
N ALA A 62 -6.08 5.24 -3.82
CA ALA A 62 -6.83 5.90 -2.75
C ALA A 62 -7.07 4.96 -1.54
N ARG A 63 -7.52 3.73 -1.80
CA ARG A 63 -7.78 2.74 -0.74
C ARG A 63 -6.49 2.20 -0.14
N ILE A 64 -5.47 1.95 -0.97
CA ILE A 64 -4.15 1.51 -0.50
C ILE A 64 -3.56 2.53 0.46
N ARG A 65 -3.59 3.82 0.09
CA ARG A 65 -3.11 4.93 0.92
C ARG A 65 -3.91 5.09 2.20
N ALA A 66 -5.24 4.92 2.17
CA ALA A 66 -6.06 4.96 3.38
C ALA A 66 -5.65 3.88 4.39
N VAL A 67 -5.56 2.61 3.96
CA VAL A 67 -5.13 1.51 4.83
C VAL A 67 -3.69 1.69 5.29
N CYS A 68 -2.81 2.20 4.42
CA CYS A 68 -1.45 2.53 4.80
C CYS A 68 -1.40 3.56 5.93
N ALA A 69 -2.22 4.61 5.84
CA ALA A 69 -2.27 5.66 6.85
C ALA A 69 -2.76 5.12 8.20
N GLU A 70 -3.77 4.24 8.21
CA GLU A 70 -4.23 3.56 9.43
C GLU A 70 -3.10 2.73 10.06
N VAL A 71 -2.42 1.87 9.27
CA VAL A 71 -1.32 1.04 9.76
C VAL A 71 -0.15 1.88 10.30
N LEU A 72 0.18 2.98 9.61
CA LEU A 72 1.22 3.90 10.05
C LEU A 72 0.84 4.58 11.37
N ASP A 73 -0.40 5.06 11.51
CA ASP A 73 -0.86 5.69 12.76
C ASP A 73 -0.82 4.70 13.94
N ASP A 74 -1.31 3.46 13.73
CA ASP A 74 -1.29 2.40 14.74
C ASP A 74 0.13 1.96 15.15
N ASN A 75 1.07 1.95 14.20
CA ASN A 75 2.43 1.46 14.45
C ASN A 75 3.45 2.58 14.80
N GLY A 76 3.00 3.83 14.93
CA GLY A 76 3.87 4.96 15.26
C GLY A 76 4.78 5.40 14.11
N GLY A 77 4.36 5.18 12.87
CA GLY A 77 5.03 5.66 11.66
C GLY A 77 6.14 4.76 11.13
N GLN A 78 6.20 3.51 11.59
CA GLN A 78 7.15 2.53 11.08
C GLN A 78 6.73 2.02 9.69
N PRO A 79 7.67 1.68 8.79
CA PRO A 79 7.37 1.14 7.46
C PRO A 79 6.28 0.06 7.47
N ALA A 80 5.25 0.25 6.66
CA ALA A 80 4.13 -0.66 6.56
C ALA A 80 4.31 -1.65 5.41
N VAL A 81 3.97 -2.92 5.65
CA VAL A 81 3.85 -3.95 4.61
C VAL A 81 2.37 -4.33 4.50
N LEU A 82 1.73 -3.90 3.42
CA LEU A 82 0.31 -4.10 3.18
C LEU A 82 0.07 -5.46 2.53
N ARG A 83 -0.44 -6.41 3.32
CA ARG A 83 -0.80 -7.77 2.88
C ARG A 83 -2.31 -7.93 2.73
N SER A 84 -2.75 -8.96 2.00
CA SER A 84 -4.18 -9.19 1.70
C SER A 84 -5.08 -9.16 2.94
N GLY A 85 -4.60 -9.69 4.07
CA GLY A 85 -5.35 -9.71 5.33
C GLY A 85 -5.79 -8.32 5.84
N LEU A 86 -4.99 -7.27 5.63
CA LEU A 86 -5.33 -5.91 6.08
C LEU A 86 -6.54 -5.34 5.33
N PHE A 87 -6.67 -5.66 4.04
CA PHE A 87 -7.77 -5.21 3.20
C PHE A 87 -9.07 -5.98 3.41
N ARG A 88 -9.04 -7.07 4.18
CA ARG A 88 -10.25 -7.82 4.57
C ARG A 88 -10.91 -7.24 5.80
N VAL A 89 -10.13 -6.57 6.65
CA VAL A 89 -10.61 -5.98 7.91
C VAL A 89 -10.79 -4.46 7.81
N ALA A 90 -10.00 -3.79 6.98
CA ALA A 90 -10.17 -2.36 6.70
C ALA A 90 -11.50 -2.11 5.98
N GLY A 91 -12.43 -1.43 6.68
CA GLY A 91 -13.82 -1.21 6.26
C GLY A 91 -14.87 -1.92 7.12
N LEU A 92 -14.47 -2.72 8.11
CA LEU A 92 -15.35 -3.14 9.20
C LEU A 92 -15.34 -2.03 10.26
N GLU A 93 -16.15 -0.98 10.06
CA GLU A 93 -16.48 -0.11 11.20
C GLU A 93 -17.18 -0.97 12.26
N PRO A 94 -16.77 -0.94 13.54
CA PRO A 94 -17.56 -1.57 14.59
C PRO A 94 -18.92 -0.86 14.68
N GLU A 95 -20.00 -1.64 14.57
CA GLU A 95 -21.39 -1.18 14.78
C GLU A 95 -21.61 -0.54 16.16
#